data_AF-A0A7I7MG05-F1
#
_entry.id   AF-A0A7I7MG05-F1
#
_cell.length_a   1.000
_cell.length_b   1.000
_cell.length_c   1.000
_cell.angle_alpha   90.00
_cell.angle_beta   90.00
_cell.angle_gamma   90.00
#
_symmetry.space_group_name_H-M   'P 1'
#
loop_
_entity.id
_entity.type
_entity.pdbx_description
1 polymer ?
#
loop_
_entity_poly.entity_id
_entity_poly.type
_entity_poly.pdbx_seq_one_letter_code
_entity_poly.pdbx_strand_id
1 'polypeptide(L)'
;MAELAWAGRQIRGTVEGRNHISGQLDIADGDSDQLAVTATTPARGQITVNSDDTFVYDPEDGFTGPDPFTVTVSDAGDAHVHGLFGFLRPRSGHASTEIVDVGVPAAGQPTFAGEPVKAKAAVTTGGITALTAAAVTVTDNVIVQAESMAISPLSAGKTYDDPAAAGGKAKLLSSNGSISTSLSVPAFSSLVIRAKGDQYRGAPTMTVSIDGVTVLTTSVSSTSWTDYTVAVAKPAGTYKVSIAFTNNSWGWRGNRNLRLDQVTVMASGSTVQPPPPTTTPPSSGTPSFFQQADWLWTKIPSNPVLATNSATWVSYLSAADANQGANLYEYGVTLIPASAITSGTPRYDVKFTKPWGSDPFGSYTVPIPLGTKLPAGTDSHLAVLDPISGKAFGLWQAKFDSATNTWSASWGGITELNGNGIDQKGTGSTATELARYAGVVTAAEFSAAIAANTGLNHALFFATDIAGPGYVYPAGNSDGQNWAGVAVPMPEGYRVQLDPSINVDAIPGITPGEKVIAKTLQTYGAYAGDIGGARMSFSFEAVPGATSSNPGSVWVNAGLTWDYYDMNHIPWSKLAVLKNWNGTA
;
A
#
# COMPACT_ATOMS: atom_id res chain seq x y z
N MET A 1 -31.61 18.05 17.79
CA MET A 1 -31.35 16.67 18.24
C MET A 1 -30.00 16.73 18.91
N ALA A 2 -30.00 16.64 20.24
CA ALA A 2 -28.80 16.70 21.04
C ALA A 2 -28.06 15.37 20.89
N GLU A 3 -26.75 15.46 20.74
CA GLU A 3 -25.84 14.34 20.51
C GLU A 3 -25.08 14.14 21.82
N LEU A 4 -25.06 12.91 22.35
CA LEU A 4 -24.11 12.51 23.37
C LEU A 4 -22.71 12.70 22.79
N ALA A 5 -22.04 13.79 23.18
CA ALA A 5 -20.73 14.13 22.68
C ALA A 5 -19.67 13.59 23.63
N TRP A 6 -18.98 12.53 23.21
CA TRP A 6 -17.82 12.01 23.92
C TRP A 6 -16.54 12.61 23.34
N ALA A 7 -15.66 13.12 24.20
CA ALA A 7 -14.37 13.68 23.81
C ALA A 7 -13.30 12.59 23.84
N GLY A 8 -13.05 11.92 22.71
CA GLY A 8 -12.04 10.87 22.65
C GLY A 8 -10.60 11.37 22.84
N ARG A 9 -9.92 10.97 23.92
CA ARG A 9 -8.51 10.51 23.95
C ARG A 9 -8.12 9.88 25.30
N GLN A 10 -7.58 8.65 25.24
CA GLN A 10 -6.84 7.89 26.26
C GLN A 10 -7.09 8.23 27.75
N ILE A 11 -7.86 7.39 28.44
CA ILE A 11 -7.90 7.37 29.91
C ILE A 11 -6.60 6.71 30.40
N ARG A 12 -5.75 7.45 31.10
CA ARG A 12 -4.54 6.93 31.76
C ARG A 12 -4.84 6.78 33.23
N GLY A 13 -4.94 5.54 33.69
CA GLY A 13 -5.16 5.24 35.10
C GLY A 13 -3.91 5.39 35.95
N THR A 14 -4.09 5.64 37.24
CA THR A 14 -3.00 5.63 38.23
C THR A 14 -2.97 4.24 38.89
N VAL A 15 -1.78 3.64 38.96
CA VAL A 15 -1.55 2.35 39.64
C VAL A 15 -1.37 2.62 41.12
N GLU A 16 -2.34 2.23 41.96
CA GLU A 16 -2.18 2.23 43.41
C GLU A 16 -1.89 0.80 43.89
N GLY A 17 -0.63 0.52 44.19
CA GLY A 17 -0.21 -0.80 44.66
C GLY A 17 -0.14 -1.85 43.54
N ARG A 18 0.41 -3.03 43.87
CA ARG A 18 0.96 -3.96 42.86
C ARG A 18 -0.04 -4.58 41.88
N ASN A 19 -1.36 -4.46 42.06
CA ASN A 19 -2.35 -5.18 41.26
C ASN A 19 -3.65 -4.39 40.92
N HIS A 20 -3.70 -3.05 41.03
CA HIS A 20 -4.94 -2.28 40.79
C HIS A 20 -4.73 -1.02 39.92
N ILE A 21 -5.52 -0.86 38.86
CA ILE A 21 -5.50 0.29 37.93
C ILE A 21 -6.82 1.06 38.09
N SER A 22 -6.76 2.35 38.45
CA SER A 22 -7.96 3.20 38.58
C SER A 22 -7.98 4.32 37.54
N GLY A 23 -9.14 4.67 36.99
CA GLY A 23 -9.31 5.72 35.97
C GLY A 23 -10.66 6.43 36.04
N GLN A 24 -10.85 7.50 35.27
CA GLN A 24 -12.10 8.26 35.19
C GLN A 24 -12.67 8.22 33.77
N LEU A 25 -13.98 8.01 33.66
CA LEU A 25 -14.76 8.08 32.43
C LEU A 25 -15.29 9.52 32.31
N ASP A 26 -14.80 10.30 31.34
CA ASP A 26 -15.28 11.65 31.08
C ASP A 26 -16.63 11.59 30.35
N ILE A 27 -17.69 11.31 31.09
CA ILE A 27 -19.05 11.19 30.55
C ILE A 27 -19.72 12.56 30.60
N ALA A 28 -20.07 13.10 29.43
CA ALA A 28 -20.76 14.38 29.32
C ALA A 28 -22.17 14.14 28.79
N ASP A 29 -23.16 14.51 29.60
CA ASP A 29 -24.56 14.45 29.23
C ASP A 29 -25.08 15.83 28.82
N GLY A 30 -25.72 15.90 27.66
CA GLY A 30 -26.17 17.17 27.07
C GLY A 30 -27.49 17.69 27.65
N ASP A 31 -28.28 16.80 28.24
CA ASP A 31 -29.64 17.04 28.73
C ASP A 31 -29.82 16.78 30.25
N SER A 32 -28.77 16.32 30.95
CA SER A 32 -28.71 16.18 32.42
C SER A 32 -29.60 15.06 33.00
N ASP A 33 -29.86 14.00 32.24
CA ASP A 33 -30.58 12.80 32.66
C ASP A 33 -29.67 11.84 33.47
N GLN A 34 -30.29 10.95 34.24
CA GLN A 34 -29.53 9.96 35.02
C GLN A 34 -28.99 8.87 34.10
N LEU A 35 -27.67 8.82 33.93
CA LEU A 35 -27.01 7.82 33.08
C LEU A 35 -26.76 6.50 33.83
N ALA A 36 -26.97 5.38 33.14
CA ALA A 36 -26.59 4.05 33.59
C ALA A 36 -25.33 3.59 32.84
N VAL A 37 -24.27 3.26 33.59
CA VAL A 37 -22.98 2.81 33.05
C VAL A 37 -22.78 1.34 33.40
N THR A 38 -22.45 0.52 32.41
CA THR A 38 -22.10 -0.90 32.59
C THR A 38 -20.84 -1.24 31.80
N ALA A 39 -20.08 -2.27 32.22
CA ALA A 39 -18.89 -2.72 31.51
C ALA A 39 -18.94 -4.23 31.27
N THR A 40 -18.41 -4.69 30.13
CA THR A 40 -18.21 -6.11 29.88
C THR A 40 -17.04 -6.63 30.71
N THR A 41 -17.09 -7.88 31.14
CA THR A 41 -15.95 -8.51 31.81
C THR A 41 -14.76 -8.63 30.84
N PRO A 42 -13.57 -8.11 31.17
CA PRO A 42 -12.37 -8.29 30.38
C PRO A 42 -11.86 -9.75 30.45
N ALA A 43 -10.93 -10.11 29.56
CA ALA A 43 -10.53 -11.50 29.37
C ALA A 43 -9.49 -12.01 30.39
N ARG A 44 -8.74 -11.10 31.03
CA ARG A 44 -7.59 -11.42 31.89
C ARG A 44 -7.55 -10.55 33.15
N GLY A 45 -8.71 -10.10 33.63
CA GLY A 45 -8.87 -9.30 34.84
C GLY A 45 -10.34 -9.08 35.20
N GLN A 46 -10.60 -8.28 36.24
CA GLN A 46 -11.94 -7.82 36.61
C GLN A 46 -12.03 -6.30 36.56
N ILE A 47 -13.20 -5.79 36.16
CA ILE A 47 -13.49 -4.37 36.09
C ILE A 47 -14.69 -4.05 36.99
N THR A 48 -14.57 -2.99 37.77
CA THR A 48 -15.68 -2.36 38.50
C THR A 48 -15.80 -0.91 38.05
N VAL A 49 -16.99 -0.49 37.63
CA VAL A 49 -17.29 0.92 37.33
C VAL A 49 -18.14 1.47 38.47
N ASN A 50 -17.71 2.59 39.04
CA ASN A 50 -18.34 3.26 40.17
C ASN A 50 -19.37 4.28 39.71
N SER A 51 -20.24 4.71 40.62
CA SER A 51 -21.32 5.68 40.34
C SER A 51 -20.86 7.13 40.20
N ASP A 52 -19.59 7.41 40.45
CA ASP A 52 -18.93 8.72 40.27
C ASP A 52 -18.12 8.79 38.97
N ASP A 53 -18.47 7.91 38.01
CA ASP A 53 -17.83 7.74 36.71
C ASP A 53 -16.35 7.34 36.77
N THR A 54 -15.88 6.84 37.91
CA THR A 54 -14.55 6.20 38.01
C THR A 54 -14.63 4.70 37.75
N PHE A 55 -13.51 4.07 37.37
CA PHE A 55 -13.41 2.61 37.29
C PHE A 55 -12.15 2.10 37.98
N VAL A 56 -12.21 0.83 38.42
CA VAL A 56 -11.10 0.07 38.99
C VAL A 56 -10.97 -1.25 38.24
N TYR A 57 -9.79 -1.49 37.67
CA TYR A 57 -9.42 -2.69 36.95
C TYR A 57 -8.34 -3.49 37.70
N ASP A 58 -8.62 -4.77 37.92
CA ASP A 58 -7.82 -5.72 38.68
C ASP A 58 -7.33 -6.81 37.72
N PRO A 59 -6.10 -6.75 37.20
CA PRO A 59 -5.57 -7.81 36.35
C PRO A 59 -5.38 -9.13 37.10
N GLU A 60 -5.45 -10.23 36.36
CA GLU A 60 -5.02 -11.54 36.86
C GLU A 60 -3.53 -11.52 37.24
N ASP A 61 -3.19 -12.22 38.32
CA ASP A 61 -1.82 -12.25 38.85
C ASP A 61 -0.79 -12.64 37.78
N GLY A 62 0.19 -11.78 37.58
CA GLY A 62 1.29 -11.99 36.63
C GLY A 62 0.95 -11.68 35.16
N PHE A 63 -0.27 -11.23 34.85
CA PHE A 63 -0.64 -10.78 33.53
C PHE A 63 0.06 -9.44 33.17
N THR A 64 0.58 -9.35 31.95
CA THR A 64 1.13 -8.12 31.36
C THR A 64 0.67 -8.02 29.91
N GLY A 65 0.30 -6.82 29.48
CA GLY A 65 -0.28 -6.60 28.15
C GLY A 65 -1.67 -5.94 28.18
N PRO A 66 -2.29 -5.75 27.00
CA PRO A 66 -3.62 -5.13 26.88
C PRO A 66 -4.73 -6.12 27.23
N ASP A 67 -5.75 -5.65 27.92
CA ASP A 67 -6.96 -6.42 28.24
C ASP A 67 -8.21 -5.51 28.08
N PRO A 68 -8.79 -5.46 26.87
CA PRO A 68 -9.86 -4.51 26.58
C PRO A 68 -11.21 -4.98 27.15
N PHE A 69 -12.03 -4.02 27.57
CA PHE A 69 -13.45 -4.21 27.89
C PHE A 69 -14.30 -3.11 27.27
N THR A 70 -15.58 -3.40 27.01
CA THR A 70 -16.54 -2.42 26.48
C THR A 70 -17.31 -1.77 27.62
N VAL A 71 -17.33 -0.45 27.70
CA VAL A 71 -18.21 0.34 28.57
C VAL A 71 -19.42 0.78 27.76
N THR A 72 -20.62 0.61 28.33
CA THR A 72 -21.89 1.03 27.76
C THR A 72 -22.52 2.08 28.68
N VAL A 73 -22.82 3.25 28.14
CA VAL A 73 -23.52 4.34 28.83
C VAL A 73 -24.90 4.49 28.20
N SER A 74 -25.95 4.55 29.03
CA SER A 74 -27.34 4.67 28.59
C SER A 74 -28.05 5.80 29.33
N ASP A 75 -28.86 6.57 28.61
CA ASP A 75 -29.74 7.62 29.14
C ASP A 75 -31.00 7.04 29.82
N ALA A 76 -30.85 6.49 31.02
CA ALA A 76 -31.96 5.85 31.72
C ALA A 76 -32.82 6.87 32.50
N GLY A 77 -33.65 7.69 31.83
CA GLY A 77 -34.71 8.44 32.54
C GLY A 77 -35.55 9.51 31.80
N ASP A 78 -36.76 9.11 31.37
CA ASP A 78 -37.99 9.86 31.03
C ASP A 78 -38.07 10.91 29.89
N ALA A 79 -39.14 10.76 29.11
CA ALA A 79 -39.32 11.31 27.76
C ALA A 79 -39.49 12.84 27.69
N HIS A 80 -38.72 13.49 26.81
CA HIS A 80 -39.00 14.85 26.36
C HIS A 80 -39.26 14.93 24.83
N VAL A 81 -40.15 15.85 24.46
CA VAL A 81 -40.92 15.83 23.21
C VAL A 81 -40.23 16.62 22.08
N HIS A 82 -40.25 16.10 20.85
CA HIS A 82 -40.10 16.88 19.62
C HIS A 82 -41.29 16.64 18.68
N GLY A 83 -42.14 17.67 18.50
CA GLY A 83 -42.86 17.96 17.24
C GLY A 83 -43.88 16.93 16.68
N LEU A 84 -44.80 17.43 15.85
CA LEU A 84 -46.18 16.94 15.65
C LEU A 84 -46.42 15.59 14.90
N PHE A 85 -45.49 14.64 14.77
CA PHE A 85 -45.78 13.36 14.07
C PHE A 85 -45.19 12.09 14.68
N GLY A 86 -45.42 11.87 15.97
CA GLY A 86 -45.28 10.55 16.58
C GLY A 86 -46.63 9.81 16.63
N PHE A 87 -46.83 8.78 15.80
CA PHE A 87 -47.83 7.73 16.06
C PHE A 87 -47.47 6.47 15.25
N LEU A 88 -46.78 5.50 15.89
CA LEU A 88 -47.07 4.05 15.90
C LEU A 88 -45.81 3.21 16.25
N ARG A 89 -45.65 2.93 17.55
CA ARG A 89 -44.88 1.85 18.24
C ARG A 89 -43.54 2.22 18.92
N PRO A 90 -43.19 1.55 20.05
CA PRO A 90 -42.43 2.15 21.15
C PRO A 90 -41.03 1.53 21.40
N ARG A 91 -40.17 2.30 22.09
CA ARG A 91 -38.93 1.95 22.84
C ARG A 91 -37.60 1.89 22.06
N SER A 92 -36.75 2.91 22.25
CA SER A 92 -35.32 2.74 22.55
C SER A 92 -34.77 4.04 23.15
N GLY A 93 -34.19 3.96 24.35
CA GLY A 93 -33.22 4.96 24.82
C GLY A 93 -31.92 4.83 24.04
N HIS A 94 -31.07 5.85 24.06
CA HIS A 94 -29.80 5.83 23.36
C HIS A 94 -28.73 5.20 24.25
N ALA A 95 -28.20 4.06 23.80
CA ALA A 95 -27.01 3.46 24.39
C ALA A 95 -25.81 3.77 23.48
N SER A 96 -24.75 4.31 24.06
CA SER A 96 -23.45 4.43 23.41
C SER A 96 -22.49 3.42 24.02
N THR A 97 -21.72 2.74 23.18
CA THR A 97 -20.75 1.71 23.59
C THR A 97 -19.36 2.09 23.12
N GLU A 98 -18.37 1.96 23.99
CA GLU A 98 -16.98 2.20 23.66
C GLU A 98 -16.06 1.13 24.24
N ILE A 99 -15.01 0.80 23.49
CA ILE A 99 -13.98 -0.14 23.92
C ILE A 99 -12.91 0.65 24.68
N VAL A 100 -12.78 0.35 25.97
CA VAL A 100 -11.70 0.83 26.82
C VAL A 100 -10.58 -0.21 26.80
N ASP A 101 -9.38 0.21 26.43
CA ASP A 101 -8.17 -0.64 26.44
C ASP A 101 -7.30 -0.30 27.65
N VAL A 102 -7.15 -1.24 28.58
CA VAL A 102 -6.31 -1.09 29.76
C VAL A 102 -5.03 -1.90 29.58
N GLY A 103 -3.89 -1.21 29.63
CA GLY A 103 -2.57 -1.83 29.54
C GLY A 103 -1.94 -2.06 30.90
N VAL A 104 -1.60 -3.31 31.22
CA VAL A 104 -0.91 -3.68 32.46
C VAL A 104 0.61 -3.66 32.23
N PRO A 105 1.37 -2.76 32.88
CA PRO A 105 2.80 -2.64 32.67
C PRO A 105 3.58 -3.78 33.35
N ALA A 106 4.76 -4.12 32.80
CA ALA A 106 5.66 -5.11 33.40
C ALA A 106 6.27 -4.61 34.72
N ALA A 107 6.47 -5.53 35.67
CA ALA A 107 6.98 -5.23 37.01
C ALA A 107 8.34 -4.49 36.94
N GLY A 108 8.39 -3.28 37.50
CA GLY A 108 9.61 -2.47 37.60
C GLY A 108 9.68 -1.24 36.67
N GLN A 109 8.65 -0.96 35.86
CA GLN A 109 8.54 0.32 35.13
C GLN A 109 7.90 1.41 35.99
N PRO A 110 8.38 2.68 35.95
CA PRO A 110 7.82 3.77 36.73
C PRO A 110 6.42 4.15 36.24
N THR A 111 5.50 4.34 37.18
CA THR A 111 4.13 4.82 36.93
C THR A 111 4.15 6.35 36.88
N PHE A 112 3.60 6.93 35.82
CA PHE A 112 3.48 8.37 35.70
C PHE A 112 2.28 8.85 36.52
N ALA A 113 2.53 9.44 37.69
CA ALA A 113 1.56 10.25 38.41
C ALA A 113 1.30 11.56 37.64
N GLY A 114 0.02 11.93 37.51
CA GLY A 114 -0.50 12.85 36.51
C GLY A 114 -0.31 14.36 36.74
N GLU A 115 -0.88 15.14 35.81
CA GLU A 115 -1.55 16.45 35.99
C GLU A 115 -2.51 16.66 34.76
N PRO A 116 -3.67 17.34 34.92
CA PRO A 116 -4.79 17.29 33.98
C PRO A 116 -4.74 18.35 32.86
N VAL A 117 -5.29 18.02 31.69
CA VAL A 117 -5.40 18.92 30.53
C VAL A 117 -6.53 19.94 30.76
N LYS A 118 -6.24 21.24 30.71
CA LYS A 118 -7.26 22.30 30.65
C LYS A 118 -7.42 22.82 29.22
N ALA A 119 -8.64 22.73 28.69
CA ALA A 119 -9.04 23.29 27.41
C ALA A 119 -9.55 24.75 27.55
N LYS A 120 -9.40 25.57 26.50
CA LYS A 120 -10.19 26.80 26.33
C LYS A 120 -10.41 27.13 24.85
N ALA A 121 -11.67 27.35 24.47
CA ALA A 121 -12.09 27.93 23.20
C ALA A 121 -12.02 29.47 23.23
N ALA A 122 -11.79 30.11 22.08
CA ALA A 122 -12.21 31.49 21.85
C ALA A 122 -12.43 31.79 20.35
N VAL A 123 -13.66 32.20 20.04
CA VAL A 123 -14.01 33.02 18.87
C VAL A 123 -13.77 34.49 19.25
N THR A 124 -13.02 35.27 18.46
CA THR A 124 -13.25 36.73 18.30
C THR A 124 -12.51 37.32 17.09
N THR A 125 -13.20 38.27 16.46
CA THR A 125 -12.88 39.15 15.33
C THR A 125 -11.69 40.09 15.59
N GLY A 126 -10.85 40.37 14.58
CA GLY A 126 -9.86 41.47 14.58
C GLY A 126 -8.40 41.00 14.47
N GLY A 127 -7.76 41.36 13.35
CA GLY A 127 -6.51 40.74 12.90
C GLY A 127 -5.25 41.06 13.70
N ILE A 128 -4.41 40.03 13.86
CA ILE A 128 -2.94 40.10 13.95
C ILE A 128 -2.41 38.78 13.35
N THR A 129 -1.42 38.88 12.48
CA THR A 129 -0.81 37.78 11.72
C THR A 129 0.01 36.87 12.66
N ALA A 130 -0.36 35.58 12.73
CA ALA A 130 0.47 34.52 13.30
C ALA A 130 0.50 33.34 12.32
N LEU A 131 1.71 32.86 12.04
CA LEU A 131 2.02 31.81 11.07
C LEU A 131 1.18 30.54 11.34
N THR A 132 0.40 30.15 10.35
CA THR A 132 -0.40 28.91 10.33
C THR A 132 0.51 27.70 10.23
N ALA A 133 0.60 26.88 11.28
CA ALA A 133 0.88 25.46 11.13
C ALA A 133 -0.43 24.80 10.69
N ALA A 134 -0.46 24.22 9.49
CA ALA A 134 -1.65 23.59 8.94
C ALA A 134 -2.10 22.42 9.83
N ALA A 135 -3.37 22.43 10.24
CA ALA A 135 -4.02 21.27 10.83
C ALA A 135 -4.06 20.16 9.78
N VAL A 136 -3.39 19.04 10.04
CA VAL A 136 -3.48 17.83 9.23
C VAL A 136 -4.80 17.15 9.56
N THR A 137 -5.79 17.28 8.67
CA THR A 137 -7.06 16.55 8.74
C THR A 137 -6.84 15.17 8.10
N VAL A 138 -6.70 14.11 8.90
CA VAL A 138 -6.79 12.74 8.41
C VAL A 138 -8.23 12.53 7.93
N THR A 139 -8.40 12.13 6.67
CA THR A 139 -9.73 11.89 6.10
C THR A 139 -9.79 10.46 5.61
N ASP A 140 -10.65 9.65 6.24
CA ASP A 140 -10.79 8.24 5.93
C ASP A 140 -11.48 8.02 4.58
N ASN A 141 -11.19 6.88 3.95
CA ASN A 141 -11.95 6.43 2.79
C ASN A 141 -13.40 6.19 3.18
N VAL A 142 -14.34 6.62 2.33
CA VAL A 142 -15.77 6.38 2.55
C VAL A 142 -16.18 5.13 1.80
N ILE A 143 -16.57 4.07 2.50
CA ILE A 143 -17.07 2.82 1.92
C ILE A 143 -18.58 2.78 2.02
N VAL A 144 -19.22 2.41 0.92
CA VAL A 144 -20.66 2.32 0.81
C VAL A 144 -21.03 0.96 0.24
N GLN A 145 -21.75 0.18 1.04
CA GLN A 145 -22.25 -1.10 0.60
C GLN A 145 -23.37 -0.93 -0.42
N ALA A 146 -23.35 -1.69 -1.51
CA ALA A 146 -24.31 -1.54 -2.60
C ALA A 146 -25.74 -1.84 -2.14
N GLU A 147 -25.94 -2.75 -1.16
CA GLU A 147 -27.24 -3.07 -0.58
C GLU A 147 -27.94 -1.84 0.02
N SER A 148 -27.17 -0.86 0.50
CA SER A 148 -27.67 0.41 1.04
C SER A 148 -28.08 1.44 -0.03
N MET A 149 -27.69 1.22 -1.29
CA MET A 149 -27.99 2.13 -2.40
C MET A 149 -29.40 1.89 -2.96
N ALA A 150 -30.07 2.97 -3.37
CA ALA A 150 -31.41 2.91 -3.93
C ALA A 150 -31.37 2.46 -5.39
N ILE A 151 -32.15 1.43 -5.74
CA ILE A 151 -32.33 0.95 -7.12
C ILE A 151 -33.36 1.84 -7.83
N SER A 152 -33.09 2.22 -9.09
CA SER A 152 -34.04 2.93 -9.94
C SER A 152 -34.00 2.45 -11.40
N PRO A 153 -35.15 2.10 -12.01
CA PRO A 153 -36.44 1.84 -11.34
C PRO A 153 -36.34 0.62 -10.41
N LEU A 154 -37.19 0.49 -9.40
CA LEU A 154 -37.17 -0.66 -8.47
C LEU A 154 -37.27 -2.02 -9.21
N SER A 155 -37.91 -2.07 -10.37
CA SER A 155 -38.00 -3.26 -11.22
C SER A 155 -36.68 -3.65 -11.89
N ALA A 156 -35.66 -2.79 -11.88
CA ALA A 156 -34.40 -3.04 -12.55
C ALA A 156 -33.54 -4.10 -11.86
N GLY A 157 -33.79 -4.35 -10.57
CA GLY A 157 -32.90 -5.16 -9.77
C GLY A 157 -33.42 -5.54 -8.40
N LYS A 158 -32.58 -6.19 -7.62
CA LYS A 158 -32.86 -6.58 -6.23
C LYS A 158 -31.59 -6.71 -5.41
N THR A 159 -31.71 -6.67 -4.09
CA THR A 159 -30.66 -7.17 -3.19
C THR A 159 -30.76 -8.70 -3.11
N TYR A 160 -29.63 -9.40 -2.98
CA TYR A 160 -29.58 -10.83 -2.72
C TYR A 160 -28.40 -11.18 -1.81
N ASP A 161 -28.46 -12.34 -1.15
CA ASP A 161 -27.37 -12.83 -0.30
C ASP A 161 -26.25 -13.42 -1.16
N ASP A 162 -25.02 -13.02 -0.88
CA ASP A 162 -23.80 -13.49 -1.53
C ASP A 162 -22.68 -13.49 -0.50
N PRO A 163 -22.32 -14.66 0.09
CA PRO A 163 -21.29 -14.74 1.11
C PRO A 163 -19.90 -14.24 0.65
N ALA A 164 -19.68 -14.11 -0.67
CA ALA A 164 -18.43 -13.58 -1.21
C ALA A 164 -18.41 -12.04 -1.37
N ALA A 165 -19.53 -11.37 -1.07
CA ALA A 165 -19.65 -9.91 -1.02
C ALA A 165 -19.19 -9.36 0.35
N ALA A 166 -18.70 -8.12 0.40
CA ALA A 166 -18.07 -7.54 1.59
C ALA A 166 -19.01 -7.43 2.81
N GLY A 167 -20.33 -7.31 2.58
CA GLY A 167 -21.39 -7.34 3.59
C GLY A 167 -22.25 -8.62 3.61
N GLY A 168 -21.83 -9.66 2.88
CA GLY A 168 -22.63 -10.89 2.68
C GLY A 168 -23.88 -10.70 1.82
N LYS A 169 -24.10 -9.49 1.27
CA LYS A 169 -25.20 -9.12 0.38
C LYS A 169 -24.66 -8.33 -0.81
N ALA A 170 -25.39 -8.36 -1.92
CA ALA A 170 -25.05 -7.62 -3.12
C ALA A 170 -26.31 -7.13 -3.84
N LYS A 171 -26.13 -6.14 -4.74
CA LYS A 171 -27.17 -5.70 -5.68
C LYS A 171 -27.02 -6.41 -7.02
N LEU A 172 -28.14 -6.91 -7.53
CA LEU A 172 -28.30 -7.40 -8.89
C LEU A 172 -29.10 -6.38 -9.70
N LEU A 173 -28.58 -5.93 -10.84
CA LEU A 173 -29.33 -5.25 -11.89
C LEU A 173 -29.54 -6.23 -13.05
N SER A 174 -30.78 -6.68 -13.23
CA SER A 174 -31.17 -7.67 -14.23
C SER A 174 -31.85 -7.08 -15.46
N SER A 175 -32.02 -5.77 -15.49
CA SER A 175 -32.41 -4.98 -16.67
C SER A 175 -31.83 -3.56 -16.56
N ASN A 176 -32.00 -2.75 -17.60
CA ASN A 176 -31.46 -1.40 -17.61
C ASN A 176 -31.98 -0.59 -16.41
N GLY A 177 -31.06 -0.03 -15.64
CA GLY A 177 -31.36 0.69 -14.41
C GLY A 177 -30.08 1.05 -13.67
N SER A 178 -30.24 1.63 -12.49
CA SER A 178 -29.13 2.15 -11.70
C SER A 178 -29.29 1.87 -10.22
N ILE A 179 -28.17 1.90 -9.50
CA ILE A 179 -28.15 2.11 -8.06
C ILE A 179 -27.52 3.46 -7.77
N SER A 180 -28.05 4.20 -6.80
CA SER A 180 -27.49 5.51 -6.42
C SER A 180 -27.62 5.80 -4.93
N THR A 181 -26.73 6.66 -4.44
CA THR A 181 -26.81 7.26 -3.10
C THR A 181 -26.18 8.65 -3.11
N SER A 182 -26.48 9.47 -2.11
CA SER A 182 -25.81 10.76 -1.87
C SER A 182 -24.89 10.61 -0.68
N LEU A 183 -23.64 11.03 -0.84
CA LEU A 183 -22.57 10.78 0.13
C LEU A 183 -21.85 12.08 0.43
N SER A 184 -21.75 12.42 1.72
CA SER A 184 -20.83 13.45 2.18
C SER A 184 -19.45 12.83 2.31
N VAL A 185 -18.51 13.30 1.50
CA VAL A 185 -17.18 12.70 1.37
C VAL A 185 -16.11 13.77 1.52
N PRO A 186 -14.92 13.38 2.00
CA PRO A 186 -13.76 14.27 1.97
C PRO A 186 -13.31 14.54 0.53
N ALA A 187 -12.30 15.39 0.34
CA ALA A 187 -11.67 15.49 -0.97
C ALA A 187 -11.16 14.10 -1.37
N PHE A 188 -11.34 13.68 -2.62
CA PHE A 188 -11.01 12.32 -3.08
C PHE A 188 -10.39 12.34 -4.48
N SER A 189 -9.57 11.33 -4.78
CA SER A 189 -8.82 11.22 -6.04
C SER A 189 -9.27 10.05 -6.91
N SER A 190 -9.99 9.08 -6.34
CA SER A 190 -10.56 7.97 -7.10
C SER A 190 -11.81 7.37 -6.46
N LEU A 191 -12.60 6.66 -7.26
CA LEU A 191 -13.63 5.74 -6.80
C LEU A 191 -13.26 4.31 -7.21
N VAL A 192 -13.59 3.33 -6.37
CA VAL A 192 -13.42 1.90 -6.66
C VAL A 192 -14.79 1.23 -6.61
N ILE A 193 -15.18 0.57 -7.69
CA ILE A 193 -16.46 -0.13 -7.79
C ILE A 193 -16.21 -1.63 -7.83
N ARG A 194 -16.68 -2.37 -6.83
CA ARG A 194 -16.59 -3.83 -6.81
C ARG A 194 -17.79 -4.45 -7.52
N ALA A 195 -17.55 -5.05 -8.69
CA ALA A 195 -18.60 -5.55 -9.57
C ALA A 195 -18.25 -6.90 -10.22
N LYS A 196 -19.28 -7.61 -10.69
CA LYS A 196 -19.16 -8.78 -11.58
C LYS A 196 -20.32 -8.85 -12.57
N GLY A 197 -20.15 -9.57 -13.65
CA GLY A 197 -21.12 -9.63 -14.74
C GLY A 197 -21.55 -11.05 -15.10
N ASP A 198 -22.86 -11.26 -15.18
CA ASP A 198 -23.42 -12.46 -15.79
C ASP A 198 -23.37 -12.27 -17.32
N GLN A 199 -22.62 -13.13 -18.01
CA GLN A 199 -22.34 -13.00 -19.44
C GLN A 199 -23.49 -13.55 -20.27
N TYR A 200 -24.01 -12.75 -21.22
CA TYR A 200 -24.98 -13.21 -22.20
C TYR A 200 -24.93 -12.33 -23.45
N ARG A 201 -24.54 -12.92 -24.59
CA ARG A 201 -24.27 -12.23 -25.87
C ARG A 201 -23.24 -11.09 -25.75
N GLY A 202 -22.29 -11.24 -24.82
CA GLY A 202 -21.35 -10.20 -24.39
C GLY A 202 -21.56 -9.79 -22.92
N ALA A 203 -20.65 -8.94 -22.44
CA ALA A 203 -20.60 -8.49 -21.05
C ALA A 203 -21.59 -7.36 -20.74
N PRO A 204 -22.05 -7.24 -19.47
CA PRO A 204 -22.73 -6.03 -19.00
C PRO A 204 -21.83 -4.80 -19.07
N THR A 205 -22.40 -3.71 -19.55
CA THR A 205 -21.78 -2.38 -19.54
C THR A 205 -22.22 -1.66 -18.28
N MET A 206 -21.22 -1.30 -17.47
CA MET A 206 -21.36 -0.49 -16.26
C MET A 206 -21.00 0.95 -16.59
N THR A 207 -21.87 1.88 -16.19
CA THR A 207 -21.65 3.33 -16.31
C THR A 207 -21.66 3.95 -14.92
N VAL A 208 -20.58 4.62 -14.52
CA VAL A 208 -20.46 5.32 -13.22
C VAL A 208 -20.59 6.81 -13.45
N SER A 209 -21.35 7.49 -12.60
CA SER A 209 -21.59 8.92 -12.69
C SER A 209 -21.58 9.59 -11.31
N ILE A 210 -21.12 10.84 -11.28
CA ILE A 210 -21.10 11.72 -10.11
C ILE A 210 -21.93 12.95 -10.46
N ASP A 211 -23.00 13.23 -9.71
CA ASP A 211 -23.97 14.29 -9.97
C ASP A 211 -24.54 14.26 -11.40
N GLY A 212 -24.71 13.04 -11.95
CA GLY A 212 -25.20 12.83 -13.31
C GLY A 212 -24.14 12.96 -14.41
N VAL A 213 -22.91 13.34 -14.09
CA VAL A 213 -21.79 13.36 -15.05
C VAL A 213 -21.11 12.00 -15.07
N THR A 214 -21.08 11.34 -16.22
CA THR A 214 -20.41 10.05 -16.40
C THR A 214 -18.89 10.18 -16.24
N VAL A 215 -18.31 9.36 -15.36
CA VAL A 215 -16.86 9.31 -15.09
C VAL A 215 -16.22 7.99 -15.54
N LEU A 216 -17.01 6.94 -15.76
CA LEU A 216 -16.54 5.66 -16.30
C LEU A 216 -17.65 4.98 -17.10
N THR A 217 -17.30 4.43 -18.26
CA THR A 217 -18.12 3.44 -18.98
C THR A 217 -17.23 2.27 -19.33
N THR A 218 -17.56 1.07 -18.83
CA THR A 218 -16.73 -0.11 -19.04
C THR A 218 -17.55 -1.39 -19.14
N SER A 219 -16.98 -2.42 -19.78
CA SER A 219 -17.56 -3.76 -19.85
C SER A 219 -17.08 -4.59 -18.65
N VAL A 220 -18.01 -5.19 -17.92
CA VAL A 220 -17.75 -6.05 -16.76
C VAL A 220 -17.74 -7.51 -17.23
N SER A 221 -16.65 -7.92 -17.86
CA SER A 221 -16.46 -9.27 -18.39
C SER A 221 -16.15 -10.32 -17.31
N SER A 222 -15.69 -9.88 -16.14
CA SER A 222 -15.38 -10.76 -15.02
C SER A 222 -16.66 -11.37 -14.45
N THR A 223 -16.69 -12.70 -14.30
CA THR A 223 -17.76 -13.42 -13.60
C THR A 223 -17.49 -13.56 -12.10
N SER A 224 -16.32 -13.11 -11.64
CA SER A 224 -15.91 -13.07 -10.23
C SER A 224 -15.91 -11.62 -9.75
N TRP A 225 -16.06 -11.39 -8.44
CA TRP A 225 -15.98 -10.03 -7.87
C TRP A 225 -14.65 -9.38 -8.24
N THR A 226 -14.69 -8.21 -8.88
CA THR A 226 -13.52 -7.49 -9.39
C THR A 226 -13.69 -6.01 -9.16
N ASP A 227 -12.59 -5.33 -8.85
CA ASP A 227 -12.57 -3.90 -8.58
C ASP A 227 -12.31 -3.10 -9.86
N TYR A 228 -13.15 -2.11 -10.11
CA TYR A 228 -13.06 -1.20 -11.24
C TYR A 228 -12.77 0.20 -10.70
N THR A 229 -11.53 0.66 -10.88
CA THR A 229 -11.07 1.97 -10.38
C THR A 229 -11.29 3.06 -11.42
N VAL A 230 -11.84 4.19 -11.00
CA VAL A 230 -11.93 5.42 -11.78
C VAL A 230 -11.14 6.53 -11.10
N ALA A 231 -10.17 7.10 -11.82
CA ALA A 231 -9.46 8.29 -11.38
C ALA A 231 -10.39 9.51 -11.55
N VAL A 232 -10.74 10.15 -10.44
CA VAL A 232 -11.62 11.32 -10.42
C VAL A 232 -11.32 12.16 -9.19
N ALA A 233 -10.81 13.36 -9.41
CA ALA A 233 -10.49 14.29 -8.34
C ALA A 233 -11.67 15.23 -8.06
N LYS A 234 -12.11 15.31 -6.81
CA LYS A 234 -13.18 16.20 -6.36
C LYS A 234 -12.85 16.77 -4.97
N PRO A 235 -13.19 18.04 -4.68
CA PRO A 235 -13.06 18.60 -3.34
C PRO A 235 -14.04 17.94 -2.36
N ALA A 236 -13.82 18.13 -1.06
CA ALA A 236 -14.75 17.67 -0.04
C ALA A 236 -16.16 18.26 -0.29
N GLY A 237 -17.19 17.44 -0.12
CA GLY A 237 -18.56 17.85 -0.41
C GLY A 237 -19.52 16.67 -0.46
N THR A 238 -20.78 16.97 -0.70
CA THR A 238 -21.82 15.96 -0.89
C THR A 238 -22.04 15.72 -2.37
N TYR A 239 -21.92 14.47 -2.81
CA TYR A 239 -22.07 14.08 -4.21
C TYR A 239 -23.07 12.93 -4.34
N LYS A 240 -23.84 12.94 -5.44
CA LYS A 240 -24.67 11.80 -5.82
C LYS A 240 -23.87 10.85 -6.70
N VAL A 241 -23.53 9.68 -6.17
CA VAL A 241 -22.88 8.61 -6.93
C VAL A 241 -23.94 7.68 -7.50
N SER A 242 -23.88 7.41 -8.79
CA SER A 242 -24.83 6.55 -9.50
C SER A 242 -24.12 5.59 -10.45
N ILE A 243 -24.47 4.31 -10.35
CA ILE A 243 -23.91 3.21 -11.15
C ILE A 243 -25.04 2.56 -11.94
N ALA A 244 -24.92 2.53 -13.27
CA ALA A 244 -25.95 2.06 -14.17
C ALA A 244 -25.52 0.85 -15.00
N PHE A 245 -26.46 -0.06 -15.23
CA PHE A 245 -26.39 -1.14 -16.21
C PHE A 245 -27.14 -0.69 -17.48
N THR A 246 -26.46 -0.61 -18.62
CA THR A 246 -26.99 0.14 -19.79
C THR A 246 -27.24 -0.69 -21.04
N ASN A 247 -26.73 -1.93 -21.10
CA ASN A 247 -26.81 -2.78 -22.30
C ASN A 247 -27.53 -4.11 -22.00
N ASN A 248 -28.68 -4.07 -21.34
CA ASN A 248 -29.47 -5.26 -21.05
C ASN A 248 -29.69 -6.14 -22.28
N SER A 249 -29.54 -7.45 -22.09
CA SER A 249 -29.78 -8.46 -23.12
C SER A 249 -30.29 -9.71 -22.42
N TRP A 250 -31.50 -10.13 -22.77
CA TRP A 250 -32.14 -11.31 -22.18
C TRP A 250 -32.80 -12.17 -23.26
N GLY A 251 -32.92 -13.46 -22.99
CA GLY A 251 -33.64 -14.41 -23.84
C GLY A 251 -33.82 -15.75 -23.14
N TRP A 252 -34.48 -16.69 -23.81
CA TRP A 252 -34.81 -17.99 -23.19
C TRP A 252 -33.59 -18.82 -22.75
N ARG A 253 -32.39 -18.52 -23.28
CA ARG A 253 -31.12 -19.21 -22.94
C ARG A 253 -30.30 -18.52 -21.84
N GLY A 254 -30.72 -17.37 -21.32
CA GLY A 254 -29.97 -16.65 -20.30
C GLY A 254 -30.25 -15.16 -20.25
N ASN A 255 -29.68 -14.51 -19.23
CA ASN A 255 -29.80 -13.07 -19.02
C ASN A 255 -28.44 -12.46 -18.71
N ARG A 256 -28.18 -11.27 -19.26
CA ARG A 256 -27.04 -10.44 -18.92
C ARG A 256 -27.40 -9.62 -17.70
N ASN A 257 -26.57 -9.68 -16.66
CA ASN A 257 -26.82 -8.92 -15.44
C ASN A 257 -25.55 -8.27 -14.92
N LEU A 258 -25.68 -7.10 -14.32
CA LEU A 258 -24.61 -6.46 -13.55
C LEU A 258 -24.84 -6.73 -12.06
N ARG A 259 -23.79 -7.13 -11.34
CA ARG A 259 -23.82 -7.36 -9.89
C ARG A 259 -22.82 -6.42 -9.22
N LEU A 260 -23.23 -5.80 -8.12
CA LEU A 260 -22.51 -4.74 -7.42
C LEU A 260 -22.44 -5.07 -5.93
N ASP A 261 -21.26 -4.94 -5.35
CA ASP A 261 -20.97 -5.25 -3.95
C ASP A 261 -20.76 -3.97 -3.13
N GLN A 262 -19.77 -3.16 -3.48
CA GLN A 262 -19.50 -1.92 -2.75
C GLN A 262 -18.88 -0.84 -3.63
N VAL A 263 -18.95 0.39 -3.13
CA VAL A 263 -18.30 1.58 -3.69
C VAL A 263 -17.38 2.17 -2.63
N THR A 264 -16.12 2.36 -2.98
CA THR A 264 -15.14 3.01 -2.11
C THR A 264 -14.72 4.35 -2.69
N VAL A 265 -14.84 5.41 -1.90
CA VAL A 265 -14.35 6.76 -2.20
C VAL A 265 -12.99 6.91 -1.55
N MET A 266 -11.95 7.05 -2.38
CA MET A 266 -10.56 7.10 -1.92
C MET A 266 -10.18 8.54 -1.59
N ALA A 267 -10.15 8.88 -0.31
CA ALA A 267 -9.86 10.24 0.14
C ALA A 267 -8.45 10.67 -0.30
N SER A 268 -8.35 11.90 -0.79
CA SER A 268 -7.09 12.59 -1.09
C SER A 268 -6.45 12.98 0.24
N GLY A 269 -5.71 12.04 0.82
CA GLY A 269 -5.11 12.19 2.15
C GLY A 269 -5.01 10.90 2.97
N SER A 270 -5.59 9.78 2.51
CA SER A 270 -5.51 8.49 3.21
C SER A 270 -4.10 7.91 3.18
N THR A 271 -3.33 8.10 4.25
CA THR A 271 -2.19 7.25 4.61
C THR A 271 -2.66 6.18 5.58
N VAL A 272 -2.56 4.90 5.22
CA VAL A 272 -2.76 3.76 6.12
C VAL A 272 -1.77 3.86 7.29
N GLN A 273 -2.25 3.80 8.54
CA GLN A 273 -1.41 3.78 9.75
C GLN A 273 -0.93 2.34 10.05
N PRO A 274 0.40 2.06 10.10
CA PRO A 274 0.97 0.82 10.64
C PRO A 274 0.96 0.83 12.20
N PRO A 275 1.23 -0.30 12.89
CA PRO A 275 1.25 -0.38 14.35
C PRO A 275 2.24 0.63 14.98
N PRO A 276 2.03 1.07 16.23
CA PRO A 276 2.78 2.18 16.80
C PRO A 276 4.28 1.85 16.95
N PRO A 277 5.18 2.79 16.62
CA PRO A 277 6.62 2.55 16.64
C PRO A 277 7.17 2.59 18.07
N THR A 278 8.01 1.62 18.41
CA THR A 278 9.03 1.82 19.43
C THR A 278 10.06 2.82 18.91
N THR A 279 10.28 3.87 19.69
CA THR A 279 11.34 4.89 19.57
C THR A 279 11.26 5.83 18.35
N THR A 280 11.14 7.13 18.66
CA THR A 280 11.44 8.32 17.85
C THR A 280 10.95 8.34 16.38
N PRO A 281 9.99 9.21 16.01
CA PRO A 281 9.39 9.16 14.67
C PRO A 281 10.41 9.52 13.58
N PRO A 282 10.52 8.73 12.49
CA PRO A 282 11.15 9.19 11.26
C PRO A 282 10.17 10.08 10.47
N SER A 283 10.72 11.08 9.77
CA SER A 283 10.00 12.07 8.98
C SER A 283 9.12 11.44 7.90
N SER A 284 7.96 12.06 7.62
CA SER A 284 7.10 11.79 6.45
C SER A 284 7.93 11.52 5.19
N GLY A 285 7.91 10.28 4.69
CA GLY A 285 8.72 9.80 3.57
C GLY A 285 9.29 8.38 3.73
N THR A 286 9.12 7.75 4.90
CA THR A 286 9.62 6.39 5.13
C THR A 286 8.80 5.33 4.36
N PRO A 287 9.45 4.48 3.55
CA PRO A 287 8.80 3.38 2.82
C PRO A 287 8.11 2.37 3.75
N SER A 288 7.06 1.70 3.24
CA SER A 288 6.29 0.71 3.99
C SER A 288 6.97 -0.67 4.07
N PHE A 289 8.15 -0.81 3.45
CA PHE A 289 8.93 -2.05 3.40
C PHE A 289 10.43 -1.74 3.41
N PHE A 290 11.23 -2.73 3.82
CA PHE A 290 12.69 -2.68 3.94
C PHE A 290 13.22 -1.45 4.69
N GLN A 291 12.56 -1.03 5.76
CA GLN A 291 12.88 0.22 6.46
C GLN A 291 14.31 0.27 7.01
N GLN A 292 14.94 -0.89 7.21
CA GLN A 292 16.33 -1.00 7.67
C GLN A 292 17.33 -1.09 6.51
N ALA A 293 16.88 -1.01 5.25
CA ALA A 293 17.73 -1.03 4.05
C ALA A 293 18.34 0.34 3.81
N ASP A 294 19.31 0.72 4.65
CA ASP A 294 20.08 1.94 4.48
C ASP A 294 20.70 2.07 3.08
N TRP A 295 21.18 0.96 2.52
CA TRP A 295 21.71 0.86 1.16
C TRP A 295 20.73 1.23 0.05
N LEU A 296 19.43 1.08 0.30
CA LEU A 296 18.38 1.41 -0.65
C LEU A 296 17.89 2.86 -0.47
N TRP A 297 17.68 3.29 0.78
CA TRP A 297 16.98 4.54 1.10
C TRP A 297 17.89 5.71 1.49
N THR A 298 19.19 5.49 1.63
CA THR A 298 20.11 6.58 2.00
C THR A 298 20.59 7.31 0.76
N LYS A 299 20.46 8.64 0.76
CA LYS A 299 21.01 9.52 -0.26
C LYS A 299 22.53 9.45 -0.27
N ILE A 300 23.12 9.57 -1.44
CA ILE A 300 24.58 9.64 -1.58
C ILE A 300 25.04 10.99 -1.00
N PRO A 301 26.10 11.02 -0.17
CA PRO A 301 26.62 12.28 0.37
C PRO A 301 27.13 13.20 -0.75
N SER A 302 27.22 14.50 -0.47
CA SER A 302 27.63 15.49 -1.47
C SER A 302 29.06 15.31 -2.00
N ASN A 303 29.93 14.65 -1.24
CA ASN A 303 31.33 14.40 -1.58
C ASN A 303 31.68 12.93 -1.30
N PRO A 304 31.17 11.99 -2.11
CA PRO A 304 31.42 10.59 -1.86
C PRO A 304 32.86 10.21 -2.20
N VAL A 305 33.41 9.28 -1.45
CA VAL A 305 34.68 8.64 -1.79
C VAL A 305 34.46 7.66 -2.93
N LEU A 306 35.24 7.81 -3.99
CA LEU A 306 35.15 6.97 -5.17
C LEU A 306 35.99 5.70 -5.04
N ALA A 307 35.53 4.63 -5.69
CA ALA A 307 36.30 3.41 -5.81
C ALA A 307 37.58 3.65 -6.60
N THR A 308 38.67 2.95 -6.26
CA THR A 308 39.95 3.04 -6.97
C THR A 308 39.80 2.80 -8.49
N ASN A 309 38.92 1.87 -8.87
CA ASN A 309 38.65 1.51 -10.27
C ASN A 309 37.48 2.28 -10.89
N SER A 310 36.96 3.33 -10.24
CA SER A 310 35.77 4.06 -10.69
C SER A 310 35.87 4.51 -12.14
N ALA A 311 36.96 5.18 -12.52
CA ALA A 311 37.15 5.66 -13.89
C ALA A 311 37.16 4.52 -14.92
N THR A 312 37.78 3.38 -14.56
CA THR A 312 37.82 2.18 -15.41
C THR A 312 36.43 1.61 -15.63
N TRP A 313 35.66 1.38 -14.56
CA TRP A 313 34.31 0.84 -14.69
C TRP A 313 33.36 1.80 -15.42
N VAL A 314 33.45 3.10 -15.16
CA VAL A 314 32.66 4.11 -15.90
C VAL A 314 32.99 4.06 -17.40
N SER A 315 34.26 3.88 -17.78
CA SER A 315 34.64 3.77 -19.19
C SER A 315 34.00 2.57 -19.89
N TYR A 316 33.81 1.45 -19.17
CA TYR A 316 33.12 0.27 -19.70
C TYR A 316 31.61 0.46 -19.74
N LEU A 317 31.03 0.98 -18.63
CA LEU A 317 29.60 1.19 -18.49
C LEU A 317 29.06 2.24 -19.48
N SER A 318 29.89 3.18 -19.93
CA SER A 318 29.51 4.29 -20.81
C SER A 318 30.09 4.20 -22.23
N ALA A 319 30.56 3.02 -22.64
CA ALA A 319 31.12 2.81 -23.97
C ALA A 319 30.11 3.17 -25.09
N ALA A 320 30.59 3.50 -26.29
CA ALA A 320 29.72 3.98 -27.38
C ALA A 320 28.78 2.90 -27.96
N ASP A 321 29.10 1.61 -27.75
CA ASP A 321 28.28 0.45 -28.07
C ASP A 321 27.39 0.02 -26.88
N ALA A 322 27.32 0.84 -25.83
CA ALA A 322 26.67 0.48 -24.61
C ALA A 322 25.15 0.57 -24.72
N ASN A 323 24.48 -0.52 -24.34
CA ASN A 323 23.04 -0.56 -24.15
C ASN A 323 22.73 -0.19 -22.69
N GLN A 324 22.26 1.04 -22.43
CA GLN A 324 21.72 1.45 -21.12
C GLN A 324 20.19 1.40 -21.14
N GLY A 325 19.68 0.18 -21.14
CA GLY A 325 18.27 -0.11 -21.39
C GLY A 325 17.39 -0.03 -20.14
N ALA A 326 16.15 0.38 -20.35
CA ALA A 326 15.04 0.17 -19.42
C ALA A 326 14.31 -1.15 -19.75
N ASN A 327 14.35 -2.13 -18.85
CA ASN A 327 13.62 -3.39 -19.01
C ASN A 327 12.17 -3.20 -18.54
N LEU A 328 11.25 -3.00 -19.47
CA LEU A 328 9.87 -2.60 -19.20
C LEU A 328 8.86 -3.75 -19.36
N TYR A 329 9.24 -4.82 -20.07
CA TYR A 329 8.37 -5.97 -20.31
C TYR A 329 9.07 -7.32 -20.17
N GLU A 330 9.91 -7.77 -21.12
CA GLU A 330 10.41 -9.14 -21.17
C GLU A 330 11.27 -9.50 -19.95
N TYR A 331 12.15 -8.59 -19.53
CA TYR A 331 12.93 -8.69 -18.29
C TYR A 331 12.48 -7.66 -17.24
N GLY A 332 11.25 -7.15 -17.38
CA GLY A 332 10.58 -6.42 -16.31
C GLY A 332 10.24 -7.35 -15.14
N VAL A 333 9.70 -6.80 -14.06
CA VAL A 333 9.37 -7.54 -12.84
C VAL A 333 7.88 -7.44 -12.56
N THR A 334 7.19 -8.56 -12.39
CA THR A 334 5.84 -8.52 -11.83
C THR A 334 5.94 -8.22 -10.34
N LEU A 335 5.32 -7.14 -9.90
CA LEU A 335 5.27 -6.73 -8.49
C LEU A 335 3.86 -6.93 -7.93
N ILE A 336 3.76 -7.62 -6.81
CA ILE A 336 2.52 -7.70 -6.03
C ILE A 336 2.73 -6.84 -4.77
N PRO A 337 2.12 -5.63 -4.71
CA PRO A 337 2.25 -4.76 -3.55
C PRO A 337 1.47 -5.31 -2.35
N ALA A 338 1.83 -4.87 -1.15
CA ALA A 338 1.16 -5.28 0.08
C ALA A 338 -0.36 -5.02 0.05
N SER A 339 -0.79 -3.94 -0.61
CA SER A 339 -2.20 -3.59 -0.79
C SER A 339 -2.99 -4.55 -1.67
N ALA A 340 -2.33 -5.40 -2.46
CA ALA A 340 -2.98 -6.44 -3.28
C ALA A 340 -3.17 -7.76 -2.50
N ILE A 341 -2.65 -7.87 -1.29
CA ILE A 341 -2.76 -9.05 -0.44
C ILE A 341 -3.90 -8.88 0.55
N THR A 342 -4.84 -9.83 0.53
CA THR A 342 -5.98 -9.90 1.45
C THR A 342 -6.03 -11.27 2.10
N SER A 343 -6.88 -11.46 3.11
CA SER A 343 -7.13 -12.78 3.71
C SER A 343 -7.68 -13.81 2.71
N GLY A 344 -8.31 -13.34 1.62
CA GLY A 344 -8.81 -14.19 0.53
C GLY A 344 -7.81 -14.48 -0.58
N THR A 345 -6.61 -13.88 -0.55
CA THR A 345 -5.59 -14.12 -1.58
C THR A 345 -5.06 -15.55 -1.47
N PRO A 346 -5.12 -16.38 -2.53
CA PRO A 346 -4.62 -17.74 -2.48
C PRO A 346 -3.14 -17.78 -2.12
N ARG A 347 -2.77 -18.76 -1.30
CA ARG A 347 -1.39 -18.98 -0.87
C ARG A 347 -0.88 -20.29 -1.43
N TYR A 348 0.31 -20.25 -2.01
CA TYR A 348 0.92 -21.38 -2.69
C TYR A 348 2.20 -21.80 -1.97
N ASP A 349 2.33 -23.11 -1.76
CA ASP A 349 3.60 -23.75 -1.48
C ASP A 349 4.36 -23.88 -2.81
N VAL A 350 5.34 -23.00 -3.03
CA VAL A 350 6.03 -22.88 -4.32
C VAL A 350 7.10 -23.96 -4.45
N LYS A 351 7.09 -24.68 -5.58
CA LYS A 351 8.09 -25.73 -5.83
C LYS A 351 9.31 -25.21 -6.56
N PHE A 352 10.49 -25.37 -5.94
CA PHE A 352 11.76 -24.98 -6.53
C PHE A 352 12.38 -26.10 -7.37
N THR A 353 12.88 -25.75 -8.55
CA THR A 353 13.38 -26.73 -9.53
C THR A 353 14.91 -26.85 -9.54
N LYS A 354 15.65 -25.87 -9.02
CA LYS A 354 17.12 -25.95 -8.91
C LYS A 354 17.53 -26.62 -7.60
N PRO A 355 18.47 -27.57 -7.61
CA PRO A 355 18.93 -28.27 -6.41
C PRO A 355 20.08 -27.49 -5.74
N TRP A 356 19.88 -26.19 -5.48
CA TRP A 356 20.93 -25.32 -4.94
C TRP A 356 20.98 -25.27 -3.42
N GLY A 357 20.03 -25.91 -2.75
CA GLY A 357 19.97 -25.98 -1.31
C GLY A 357 18.66 -26.57 -0.83
N SER A 358 18.39 -26.41 0.46
CA SER A 358 17.05 -26.61 1.01
C SER A 358 16.06 -25.60 0.43
N ASP A 359 14.78 -25.93 0.49
CA ASP A 359 13.69 -25.02 0.14
C ASP A 359 13.88 -23.63 0.79
N PRO A 360 14.09 -22.57 -0.01
CA PRO A 360 14.27 -21.20 0.47
C PRO A 360 13.14 -20.70 1.37
N PHE A 361 11.91 -21.19 1.16
CA PHE A 361 10.74 -20.70 1.89
C PHE A 361 10.35 -21.60 3.06
N GLY A 362 10.92 -22.81 3.16
CA GLY A 362 10.63 -23.72 4.26
C GLY A 362 9.13 -24.01 4.39
N SER A 363 8.50 -23.54 5.47
CA SER A 363 7.05 -23.69 5.70
C SER A 363 6.21 -22.50 5.25
N TYR A 364 6.83 -21.42 4.75
CA TYR A 364 6.12 -20.25 4.26
C TYR A 364 5.44 -20.55 2.93
N THR A 365 4.20 -20.07 2.80
CA THR A 365 3.45 -20.05 1.54
C THR A 365 3.44 -18.63 0.98
N VAL A 366 3.39 -18.47 -0.33
CA VAL A 366 3.41 -17.16 -0.99
C VAL A 366 2.00 -16.75 -1.41
N PRO A 367 1.51 -15.54 -1.04
CA PRO A 367 0.21 -15.08 -1.48
C PRO A 367 0.30 -14.52 -2.90
N ILE A 368 -0.30 -15.21 -3.87
CA ILE A 368 -0.28 -14.81 -5.28
C ILE A 368 -1.71 -14.65 -5.77
N PRO A 369 -2.17 -13.44 -6.14
CA PRO A 369 -3.51 -13.23 -6.67
C PRO A 369 -3.77 -14.09 -7.92
N LEU A 370 -5.01 -14.58 -8.04
CA LEU A 370 -5.43 -15.33 -9.22
C LEU A 370 -5.28 -14.49 -10.49
N GLY A 371 -4.77 -15.13 -11.55
CA GLY A 371 -4.59 -14.47 -12.84
C GLY A 371 -3.35 -13.58 -12.93
N THR A 372 -2.49 -13.55 -11.91
CA THR A 372 -1.17 -12.90 -11.95
C THR A 372 -0.45 -13.26 -13.25
N LYS A 373 -0.02 -12.22 -13.98
CA LYS A 373 0.71 -12.36 -15.24
C LYS A 373 2.19 -12.12 -14.99
N LEU A 374 3.01 -12.90 -15.67
CA LEU A 374 4.46 -12.79 -15.64
C LEU A 374 4.97 -12.19 -16.95
N PRO A 375 6.15 -11.54 -16.93
CA PRO A 375 6.90 -11.21 -18.12
C PRO A 375 7.04 -12.39 -19.08
N ALA A 376 7.10 -12.11 -20.39
CA ALA A 376 7.31 -13.15 -21.40
C ALA A 376 8.77 -13.61 -21.52
N GLY A 377 9.73 -12.84 -20.98
CA GLY A 377 11.15 -13.20 -21.02
C GLY A 377 11.48 -14.37 -20.10
N THR A 378 12.69 -14.91 -20.30
CA THR A 378 13.17 -16.12 -19.62
C THR A 378 13.34 -15.95 -18.12
N ASP A 379 13.39 -14.71 -17.62
CA ASP A 379 13.57 -14.40 -16.21
C ASP A 379 12.26 -14.53 -15.41
N SER A 380 11.12 -14.16 -16.02
CA SER A 380 9.76 -14.32 -15.47
C SER A 380 9.68 -13.99 -13.98
N HIS A 381 10.28 -12.86 -13.59
CA HIS A 381 10.50 -12.49 -12.20
C HIS A 381 9.21 -12.02 -11.51
N LEU A 382 8.95 -12.56 -10.32
CA LEU A 382 7.82 -12.17 -9.48
C LEU A 382 8.32 -11.81 -8.08
N ALA A 383 7.93 -10.63 -7.59
CA ALA A 383 8.18 -10.22 -6.21
C ALA A 383 6.88 -9.85 -5.49
N VAL A 384 6.76 -10.26 -4.24
CA VAL A 384 5.53 -10.15 -3.44
C VAL A 384 5.85 -9.55 -2.08
N LEU A 385 5.17 -8.46 -1.71
CA LEU A 385 5.16 -7.96 -0.34
C LEU A 385 3.97 -8.53 0.40
N ASP A 386 4.21 -9.32 1.44
CA ASP A 386 3.16 -9.97 2.22
C ASP A 386 3.06 -9.39 3.64
N PRO A 387 2.10 -8.48 3.88
CA PRO A 387 1.90 -7.89 5.21
C PRO A 387 1.34 -8.89 6.22
N ILE A 388 0.74 -10.01 5.79
CA ILE A 388 0.13 -11.00 6.70
C ILE A 388 1.21 -11.84 7.37
N SER A 389 2.22 -12.30 6.62
CA SER A 389 3.37 -13.03 7.18
C SER A 389 4.53 -12.12 7.59
N GLY A 390 4.48 -10.84 7.23
CA GLY A 390 5.58 -9.89 7.44
C GLY A 390 6.81 -10.21 6.60
N LYS A 391 6.64 -10.84 5.43
CA LYS A 391 7.73 -11.26 4.56
C LYS A 391 7.65 -10.59 3.19
N ALA A 392 8.80 -10.45 2.56
CA ALA A 392 8.89 -10.23 1.12
C ALA A 392 9.45 -11.48 0.46
N PHE A 393 8.83 -11.87 -0.66
CA PHE A 393 9.22 -13.04 -1.45
C PHE A 393 9.66 -12.58 -2.83
N GLY A 394 10.76 -13.15 -3.32
CA GLY A 394 11.17 -13.06 -4.71
C GLY A 394 11.24 -14.45 -5.33
N LEU A 395 10.81 -14.58 -6.58
CA LEU A 395 10.71 -15.83 -7.32
C LEU A 395 11.38 -15.67 -8.69
N TRP A 396 12.44 -16.45 -8.90
CA TRP A 396 13.16 -16.50 -10.18
C TRP A 396 12.59 -17.56 -11.11
N GLN A 397 12.34 -17.19 -12.36
CA GLN A 397 11.66 -18.04 -13.36
C GLN A 397 10.36 -18.62 -12.83
N ALA A 398 9.51 -17.75 -12.27
CA ALA A 398 8.24 -18.17 -11.74
C ALA A 398 7.37 -18.78 -12.85
N LYS A 399 6.58 -19.79 -12.50
CA LYS A 399 5.66 -20.44 -13.43
C LYS A 399 4.40 -20.88 -12.70
N PHE A 400 3.26 -20.62 -13.33
CA PHE A 400 1.97 -21.14 -12.91
C PHE A 400 1.56 -22.31 -13.79
N ASP A 401 1.21 -23.43 -13.18
CA ASP A 401 0.58 -24.57 -13.84
C ASP A 401 -0.93 -24.55 -13.55
N SER A 402 -1.73 -24.22 -14.56
CA SER A 402 -3.18 -24.17 -14.45
C SER A 402 -3.84 -25.54 -14.35
N ALA A 403 -3.18 -26.62 -14.77
CA ALA A 403 -3.74 -27.97 -14.69
C ALA A 403 -3.73 -28.48 -13.25
N THR A 404 -2.71 -28.11 -12.49
CA THR A 404 -2.54 -28.52 -11.09
C THR A 404 -2.84 -27.40 -10.10
N ASN A 405 -3.06 -26.17 -10.58
CA ASN A 405 -3.18 -24.96 -9.76
C ASN A 405 -1.98 -24.80 -8.80
N THR A 406 -0.77 -24.97 -9.32
CA THR A 406 0.46 -24.87 -8.54
C THR A 406 1.41 -23.82 -9.12
N TRP A 407 2.29 -23.32 -8.26
CA TRP A 407 3.38 -22.43 -8.65
C TRP A 407 4.72 -23.13 -8.46
N SER A 408 5.62 -22.89 -9.40
CA SER A 408 7.02 -23.28 -9.30
C SER A 408 7.94 -22.11 -9.65
N ALA A 409 9.20 -22.23 -9.27
CA ALA A 409 10.26 -21.30 -9.61
C ALA A 409 11.59 -22.05 -9.76
N SER A 410 12.58 -21.45 -10.43
CA SER A 410 13.94 -21.99 -10.43
C SER A 410 14.58 -21.84 -9.06
N TRP A 411 14.51 -20.65 -8.48
CA TRP A 411 14.97 -20.37 -7.11
C TRP A 411 14.18 -19.20 -6.51
N GLY A 412 14.41 -18.90 -5.23
CA GLY A 412 13.66 -17.87 -4.52
C GLY A 412 14.45 -17.23 -3.39
N GLY A 413 14.02 -16.01 -3.05
CA GLY A 413 14.57 -15.21 -1.96
C GLY A 413 13.47 -14.80 -0.99
N ILE A 414 13.77 -14.83 0.30
CA ILE A 414 12.86 -14.42 1.36
C ILE A 414 13.58 -13.49 2.33
N THR A 415 12.93 -12.39 2.68
CA THR A 415 13.42 -11.45 3.69
C THR A 415 12.28 -10.91 4.55
N GLU A 416 12.64 -10.28 5.67
CA GLU A 416 11.69 -9.60 6.53
C GLU A 416 11.16 -8.33 5.84
N LEU A 417 9.84 -8.15 5.85
CA LEU A 417 9.21 -7.00 5.21
C LEU A 417 9.67 -5.67 5.83
N ASN A 418 9.94 -5.65 7.13
CA ASN A 418 10.50 -4.49 7.85
C ASN A 418 12.03 -4.53 7.99
N GLY A 419 12.69 -5.49 7.33
CA GLY A 419 14.12 -5.75 7.44
C GLY A 419 14.98 -4.84 6.56
N ASN A 420 16.18 -5.34 6.23
CA ASN A 420 17.17 -4.61 5.45
C ASN A 420 17.13 -4.93 3.95
N GLY A 421 16.12 -5.65 3.47
CA GLY A 421 15.99 -5.99 2.05
C GLY A 421 17.04 -6.95 1.51
N ILE A 422 17.82 -7.60 2.39
CA ILE A 422 18.75 -8.66 2.03
C ILE A 422 18.05 -9.99 2.33
N ASP A 423 18.00 -10.87 1.34
CA ASP A 423 17.43 -12.21 1.45
C ASP A 423 18.22 -13.04 2.47
N GLN A 424 17.58 -14.06 3.05
CA GLN A 424 18.27 -14.98 3.94
C GLN A 424 19.45 -15.64 3.21
N LYS A 425 20.61 -15.75 3.86
CA LYS A 425 21.83 -16.27 3.23
C LYS A 425 21.61 -17.63 2.57
N GLY A 426 22.05 -17.79 1.32
CA GLY A 426 21.83 -19.01 0.52
C GLY A 426 20.43 -19.09 -0.08
N THR A 427 19.58 -18.09 0.17
CA THR A 427 18.36 -17.80 -0.56
C THR A 427 18.59 -16.53 -1.37
N GLY A 428 17.92 -16.39 -2.51
CA GLY A 428 18.13 -15.25 -3.37
C GLY A 428 17.39 -15.43 -4.68
N SER A 429 16.43 -14.56 -4.96
CA SER A 429 15.84 -14.51 -6.30
C SER A 429 16.70 -13.72 -7.27
N THR A 430 17.65 -12.93 -6.76
CA THR A 430 18.68 -12.23 -7.52
C THR A 430 20.04 -12.87 -7.25
N ALA A 431 21.01 -12.65 -8.15
CA ALA A 431 22.39 -13.10 -7.95
C ALA A 431 23.04 -12.55 -6.66
N THR A 432 22.58 -11.38 -6.23
CA THR A 432 23.15 -10.62 -5.11
C THR A 432 22.57 -10.92 -3.74
N GLU A 433 21.58 -11.82 -3.64
CA GLU A 433 20.77 -12.02 -2.42
C GLU A 433 20.05 -10.73 -1.97
N LEU A 434 19.82 -9.78 -2.88
CA LEU A 434 19.01 -8.61 -2.61
C LEU A 434 17.57 -8.90 -3.01
N ALA A 435 16.62 -8.56 -2.13
CA ALA A 435 15.21 -8.82 -2.37
C ALA A 435 14.79 -8.17 -3.69
N ARG A 436 14.19 -8.94 -4.62
CA ARG A 436 13.91 -8.44 -5.97
C ARG A 436 13.00 -7.21 -6.01
N TYR A 437 12.17 -7.02 -4.99
CA TYR A 437 11.32 -5.83 -4.90
C TYR A 437 12.15 -4.53 -4.70
N ALA A 438 13.36 -4.64 -4.14
CA ALA A 438 14.26 -3.52 -3.96
C ALA A 438 14.86 -3.06 -5.30
N GLY A 439 14.86 -1.74 -5.52
CA GLY A 439 15.51 -1.12 -6.66
C GLY A 439 14.76 -1.24 -8.00
N VAL A 440 13.58 -1.86 -8.02
CA VAL A 440 12.69 -1.88 -9.19
C VAL A 440 11.87 -0.60 -9.24
N VAL A 441 11.85 0.05 -10.40
CA VAL A 441 11.02 1.24 -10.64
C VAL A 441 9.55 0.85 -10.77
N THR A 442 8.72 1.26 -9.82
CA THR A 442 7.27 1.00 -9.84
C THR A 442 6.52 2.04 -10.68
N ALA A 443 5.39 1.64 -11.28
CA ALA A 443 4.56 2.55 -12.06
C ALA A 443 4.00 3.69 -11.21
N ALA A 444 3.70 3.41 -9.94
CA ALA A 444 3.13 4.37 -9.00
C ALA A 444 4.13 5.48 -8.64
N GLU A 445 5.34 5.12 -8.21
CA GLU A 445 6.34 6.12 -7.82
C GLU A 445 6.89 6.90 -9.02
N PHE A 446 7.01 6.24 -10.18
CA PHE A 446 7.44 6.89 -11.39
C PHE A 446 6.43 7.95 -11.85
N SER A 447 5.13 7.63 -11.83
CA SER A 447 4.08 8.61 -12.14
C SER A 447 4.12 9.81 -11.19
N ALA A 448 4.33 9.57 -9.89
CA ALA A 448 4.48 10.63 -8.90
C ALA A 448 5.72 11.50 -9.15
N ALA A 449 6.85 10.88 -9.49
CA ALA A 449 8.09 11.58 -9.79
C ALA A 449 8.00 12.41 -11.07
N ILE A 450 7.32 11.91 -12.11
CA ILE A 450 7.01 12.68 -13.33
C ILE A 450 6.18 13.91 -12.98
N ALA A 451 5.10 13.74 -12.22
CA ALA A 451 4.21 14.85 -11.84
C ALA A 451 4.93 15.92 -10.99
N ALA A 452 5.86 15.49 -10.13
CA ALA A 452 6.66 16.38 -9.28
C ALA A 452 7.92 16.93 -9.98
N ASN A 453 8.26 16.43 -11.17
CA ASN A 453 9.55 16.66 -11.84
C ASN A 453 10.77 16.33 -10.93
N THR A 454 10.70 15.23 -10.18
CA THR A 454 11.74 14.74 -9.27
C THR A 454 12.34 13.42 -9.74
N GLY A 455 13.38 12.94 -9.04
CA GLY A 455 13.77 11.53 -9.09
C GLY A 455 12.94 10.69 -8.12
N LEU A 456 13.25 9.39 -8.07
CA LEU A 456 12.74 8.43 -7.10
C LEU A 456 13.50 8.55 -5.78
N ASN A 457 12.92 7.99 -4.71
CA ASN A 457 13.46 8.10 -3.35
C ASN A 457 14.27 6.87 -2.91
N HIS A 458 14.83 6.12 -3.85
CA HIS A 458 15.64 4.93 -3.59
C HIS A 458 16.70 4.68 -4.67
N ALA A 459 17.70 3.87 -4.34
CA ALA A 459 18.70 3.41 -5.29
C ALA A 459 18.06 2.47 -6.32
N LEU A 460 18.48 2.58 -7.59
CA LEU A 460 17.99 1.70 -8.66
C LEU A 460 18.79 0.39 -8.73
N PHE A 461 18.14 -0.68 -9.16
CA PHE A 461 18.80 -1.92 -9.55
C PHE A 461 19.24 -1.84 -11.01
N PHE A 462 20.46 -2.26 -11.33
CA PHE A 462 20.83 -2.59 -12.70
C PHE A 462 21.62 -3.89 -12.80
N ALA A 463 21.40 -4.64 -13.87
CA ALA A 463 22.24 -5.76 -14.27
C ALA A 463 23.25 -5.34 -15.35
N THR A 464 24.44 -5.95 -15.37
CA THR A 464 25.55 -5.53 -16.25
C THR A 464 26.39 -6.70 -16.77
N ASP A 465 26.83 -6.62 -18.03
CA ASP A 465 27.67 -7.63 -18.69
C ASP A 465 29.13 -7.63 -18.22
N ILE A 466 29.54 -6.62 -17.46
CA ILE A 466 30.86 -6.56 -16.80
C ILE A 466 30.83 -7.05 -15.35
N ALA A 467 29.69 -7.57 -14.86
CA ALA A 467 29.57 -8.12 -13.51
C ALA A 467 30.56 -9.29 -13.34
N GLY A 468 31.46 -9.19 -12.37
CA GLY A 468 32.46 -10.20 -12.05
C GLY A 468 32.09 -11.03 -10.82
N PRO A 469 32.87 -12.07 -10.52
CA PRO A 469 32.53 -13.03 -9.45
C PRO A 469 32.68 -12.47 -8.03
N GLY A 470 33.17 -11.23 -7.90
CA GLY A 470 33.26 -10.56 -6.61
C GLY A 470 31.93 -9.89 -6.25
N TYR A 471 31.73 -9.68 -4.95
CA TYR A 471 30.62 -8.88 -4.43
C TYR A 471 31.08 -8.03 -3.25
N VAL A 472 30.35 -6.95 -3.00
CA VAL A 472 30.50 -6.08 -1.84
C VAL A 472 29.12 -5.79 -1.26
N TYR A 473 29.05 -5.47 0.04
CA TYR A 473 27.79 -5.05 0.67
C TYR A 473 27.13 -3.91 -0.16
N PRO A 474 25.80 -3.97 -0.40
CA PRO A 474 24.83 -4.84 0.27
C PRO A 474 24.69 -6.26 -0.32
N ALA A 475 25.32 -6.55 -1.45
CA ALA A 475 25.26 -7.88 -2.04
C ALA A 475 25.87 -8.93 -1.10
N GLY A 476 25.14 -10.03 -0.90
CA GLY A 476 25.58 -11.20 -0.12
C GLY A 476 26.27 -12.27 -0.97
N ASN A 477 26.09 -12.20 -2.29
CA ASN A 477 26.66 -13.13 -3.26
C ASN A 477 26.90 -12.44 -4.62
N SER A 478 27.54 -13.13 -5.55
CA SER A 478 27.57 -12.75 -6.97
C SER A 478 27.58 -13.98 -7.87
N ASP A 479 26.91 -13.87 -9.01
CA ASP A 479 26.97 -14.85 -10.10
C ASP A 479 27.79 -14.35 -11.30
N GLY A 480 28.41 -13.17 -11.18
CA GLY A 480 29.06 -12.46 -12.26
C GLY A 480 30.18 -13.26 -12.93
N GLN A 481 30.09 -13.41 -14.25
CA GLN A 481 31.03 -14.16 -15.09
C GLN A 481 31.86 -13.27 -16.02
N ASN A 482 31.65 -11.95 -15.99
CA ASN A 482 32.28 -10.98 -16.88
C ASN A 482 32.09 -11.34 -18.36
N TRP A 483 30.83 -11.39 -18.82
CA TRP A 483 30.49 -11.75 -20.21
C TRP A 483 31.13 -10.82 -21.24
N ALA A 484 31.37 -9.57 -20.86
CA ALA A 484 32.09 -8.60 -21.68
C ALA A 484 33.59 -8.89 -21.84
N GLY A 485 34.18 -9.74 -20.99
CA GLY A 485 35.60 -10.06 -21.00
C GLY A 485 36.50 -8.85 -20.67
N VAL A 486 36.02 -7.89 -19.88
CA VAL A 486 36.82 -6.71 -19.52
C VAL A 486 37.94 -7.10 -18.55
N ALA A 487 39.05 -6.36 -18.58
CA ALA A 487 40.23 -6.69 -17.77
C ALA A 487 39.97 -6.55 -16.25
N VAL A 488 39.11 -5.60 -15.87
CA VAL A 488 38.74 -5.32 -14.47
C VAL A 488 37.23 -5.37 -14.34
N PRO A 489 36.63 -6.56 -14.14
CA PRO A 489 35.18 -6.66 -13.98
C PRO A 489 34.70 -5.95 -12.72
N MET A 490 33.43 -5.55 -12.72
CA MET A 490 32.80 -4.85 -11.61
C MET A 490 32.22 -5.87 -10.62
N PRO A 491 32.62 -5.86 -9.33
CA PRO A 491 31.94 -6.66 -8.33
C PRO A 491 30.49 -6.19 -8.16
N GLU A 492 29.58 -7.10 -7.86
CA GLU A 492 28.19 -6.74 -7.59
C GLU A 492 28.05 -6.06 -6.22
N GLY A 493 26.99 -5.28 -6.04
CA GLY A 493 26.74 -4.43 -4.87
C GLY A 493 27.37 -3.04 -4.94
N TYR A 494 28.32 -2.80 -5.85
CA TYR A 494 28.86 -1.45 -6.07
C TYR A 494 27.77 -0.49 -6.57
N ARG A 495 27.77 0.72 -6.03
CA ARG A 495 26.82 1.79 -6.35
C ARG A 495 27.44 2.83 -7.26
N VAL A 496 26.71 3.23 -8.29
CA VAL A 496 27.06 4.29 -9.23
C VAL A 496 26.22 5.53 -8.98
N GLN A 497 26.78 6.70 -9.24
CA GLN A 497 26.11 7.99 -9.13
C GLN A 497 26.31 8.78 -10.43
N LEU A 498 25.27 9.44 -10.92
CA LEU A 498 25.40 10.44 -11.97
C LEU A 498 25.87 11.76 -11.35
N ASP A 499 26.81 12.46 -12.00
CA ASP A 499 27.32 13.75 -11.52
C ASP A 499 26.18 14.70 -11.09
N PRO A 500 26.08 15.05 -9.79
CA PRO A 500 24.98 15.84 -9.25
C PRO A 500 25.02 17.31 -9.72
N SER A 501 26.12 17.77 -10.35
CA SER A 501 26.22 19.12 -10.91
C SER A 501 25.51 19.28 -12.25
N ILE A 502 25.14 18.18 -12.91
CA ILE A 502 24.47 18.21 -14.21
C ILE A 502 23.05 18.74 -14.06
N ASN A 503 22.73 19.78 -14.83
CA ASN A 503 21.34 20.24 -14.96
C ASN A 503 20.56 19.30 -15.89
N VAL A 504 19.95 18.28 -15.30
CA VAL A 504 19.15 17.26 -16.02
C VAL A 504 18.03 17.89 -16.86
N ASP A 505 17.39 18.96 -16.36
CA ASP A 505 16.28 19.60 -17.06
C ASP A 505 16.71 20.34 -18.33
N ALA A 506 18.00 20.66 -18.46
CA ALA A 506 18.58 21.35 -19.60
C ALA A 506 19.20 20.41 -20.65
N ILE A 507 19.16 19.09 -20.45
CA ILE A 507 19.71 18.14 -21.42
C ILE A 507 18.84 18.16 -22.70
N PRO A 508 19.41 18.41 -23.89
CA PRO A 508 18.65 18.42 -25.13
C PRO A 508 17.99 17.05 -25.41
N GLY A 509 16.70 17.05 -25.72
CA GLY A 509 15.96 15.84 -26.13
C GLY A 509 15.57 14.89 -25.00
N ILE A 510 16.05 15.11 -23.77
CA ILE A 510 15.78 14.21 -22.65
C ILE A 510 14.28 14.05 -22.39
N THR A 511 13.82 12.81 -22.36
CA THR A 511 12.43 12.47 -22.11
C THR A 511 12.06 12.67 -20.63
N PRO A 512 10.79 12.89 -20.29
CA PRO A 512 10.34 12.92 -18.89
C PRO A 512 10.80 11.69 -18.09
N GLY A 513 10.78 10.50 -18.69
CA GLY A 513 11.22 9.26 -18.05
C GLY A 513 12.72 9.24 -17.77
N GLU A 514 13.55 9.60 -18.75
CA GLU A 514 15.00 9.74 -18.54
C GLU A 514 15.34 10.78 -17.48
N LYS A 515 14.56 11.86 -17.35
CA LYS A 515 14.75 12.85 -16.27
C LYS A 515 14.57 12.23 -14.89
N VAL A 516 13.54 11.40 -14.70
CA VAL A 516 13.31 10.71 -13.43
C VAL A 516 14.51 9.82 -13.11
N ILE A 517 14.96 9.02 -14.07
CA ILE A 517 16.11 8.11 -13.88
C ILE A 517 17.40 8.91 -13.60
N ALA A 518 17.71 9.94 -14.38
CA ALA A 518 18.89 10.77 -14.18
C ALA A 518 18.88 11.48 -12.81
N LYS A 519 17.76 12.08 -12.40
CA LYS A 519 17.63 12.73 -11.07
C LYS A 519 17.75 11.71 -9.93
N THR A 520 17.26 10.49 -10.13
CA THR A 520 17.44 9.39 -9.18
C THR A 520 18.92 9.00 -9.08
N LEU A 521 19.59 8.83 -10.22
CA LEU A 521 21.02 8.52 -10.27
C LEU A 521 21.89 9.59 -9.61
N GLN A 522 21.50 10.87 -9.65
CA GLN A 522 22.20 11.95 -8.95
C GLN A 522 22.06 11.86 -7.43
N THR A 523 20.89 11.46 -6.93
CA THR A 523 20.56 11.57 -5.49
C THR A 523 20.77 10.25 -4.75
N TYR A 524 20.31 9.15 -5.35
CA TYR A 524 20.31 7.80 -4.79
C TYR A 524 21.13 6.82 -5.63
N GLY A 525 21.53 7.15 -6.86
CA GLY A 525 22.37 6.26 -7.65
C GLY A 525 21.68 4.94 -8.04
N ALA A 526 22.50 3.98 -8.46
CA ALA A 526 22.07 2.62 -8.80
C ALA A 526 23.13 1.60 -8.39
N TYR A 527 22.75 0.39 -8.01
CA TYR A 527 23.68 -0.67 -7.64
C TYR A 527 23.69 -1.81 -8.66
N ALA A 528 24.88 -2.37 -8.90
CA ALA A 528 25.04 -3.57 -9.72
C ALA A 528 24.45 -4.75 -8.95
N GLY A 529 23.38 -5.34 -9.48
CA GLY A 529 22.57 -6.34 -8.77
C GLY A 529 22.51 -7.71 -9.43
N ASP A 530 23.01 -7.84 -10.66
CA ASP A 530 23.04 -9.07 -11.45
C ASP A 530 24.02 -8.97 -12.62
N ILE A 531 24.36 -10.13 -13.19
CA ILE A 531 24.86 -10.21 -14.55
C ILE A 531 23.75 -10.04 -15.57
N GLY A 532 24.01 -9.29 -16.64
CA GLY A 532 23.06 -9.07 -17.73
C GLY A 532 23.73 -8.99 -19.08
N GLY A 533 22.96 -9.09 -20.17
CA GLY A 533 23.50 -8.98 -21.53
C GLY A 533 23.75 -7.54 -22.00
N ALA A 534 23.36 -6.54 -21.21
CA ALA A 534 23.52 -5.12 -21.51
C ALA A 534 24.61 -4.49 -20.63
N ARG A 535 25.11 -3.31 -21.02
CA ARG A 535 26.07 -2.57 -20.19
C ARG A 535 25.43 -2.12 -18.90
N MET A 536 24.19 -1.61 -18.98
CA MET A 536 23.35 -1.36 -17.82
C MET A 536 21.91 -1.67 -18.20
N SER A 537 21.26 -2.57 -17.49
CA SER A 537 19.83 -2.85 -17.69
C SER A 537 19.09 -2.58 -16.40
N PHE A 538 18.29 -1.53 -16.39
CA PHE A 538 17.54 -1.08 -15.22
C PHE A 538 16.21 -1.83 -15.12
N SER A 539 15.84 -2.22 -13.90
CA SER A 539 14.63 -3.00 -13.66
C SER A 539 13.41 -2.11 -13.44
N PHE A 540 12.34 -2.35 -14.21
CA PHE A 540 11.05 -1.70 -14.05
C PHE A 540 9.95 -2.74 -13.79
N GLU A 541 8.86 -2.26 -13.20
CA GLU A 541 7.63 -3.04 -13.08
C GLU A 541 7.06 -3.38 -14.46
N ALA A 542 6.81 -4.67 -14.70
CA ALA A 542 6.04 -5.13 -15.84
C ALA A 542 4.54 -4.91 -15.56
N VAL A 543 4.00 -3.80 -16.07
CA VAL A 543 2.62 -3.42 -15.79
C VAL A 543 1.61 -4.36 -16.45
N PRO A 544 0.40 -4.54 -15.87
CA PRO A 544 -0.62 -5.38 -16.45
C PRO A 544 -0.97 -4.99 -17.90
N GLY A 545 -0.91 -5.97 -18.80
CA GLY A 545 -1.23 -5.78 -20.22
C GLY A 545 -0.07 -5.26 -21.08
N ALA A 546 1.13 -5.11 -20.51
CA ALA A 546 2.34 -4.81 -21.27
C ALA A 546 2.65 -5.89 -22.32
N THR A 547 3.25 -5.47 -23.42
CA THR A 547 3.81 -6.30 -24.49
C THR A 547 5.15 -5.72 -24.92
N SER A 548 5.92 -6.45 -25.75
CA SER A 548 7.22 -5.97 -26.25
C SER A 548 7.11 -4.69 -27.09
N SER A 549 5.98 -4.49 -27.77
CA SER A 549 5.69 -3.29 -28.58
C SER A 549 4.89 -2.21 -27.86
N ASN A 550 4.39 -2.50 -26.65
CA ASN A 550 3.66 -1.55 -25.83
C ASN A 550 3.94 -1.88 -24.36
N PRO A 551 5.02 -1.31 -23.78
CA PRO A 551 5.43 -1.63 -22.42
C PRO A 551 4.45 -1.11 -21.36
N GLY A 552 3.49 -0.26 -21.73
CA GLY A 552 2.49 0.31 -20.84
C GLY A 552 2.43 1.83 -20.91
N SER A 553 1.23 2.38 -20.76
CA SER A 553 0.99 3.82 -20.95
C SER A 553 1.79 4.71 -19.99
N VAL A 554 2.04 4.26 -18.76
CA VAL A 554 2.87 4.97 -17.78
C VAL A 554 4.29 5.23 -18.29
N TRP A 555 4.88 4.27 -19.00
CA TRP A 555 6.23 4.37 -19.57
C TRP A 555 6.22 5.12 -20.90
N VAL A 556 5.30 4.76 -21.79
CA VAL A 556 5.20 5.34 -23.15
C VAL A 556 4.91 6.84 -23.07
N ASN A 557 4.01 7.28 -22.19
CA ASN A 557 3.69 8.70 -22.02
C ASN A 557 4.86 9.51 -21.45
N ALA A 558 5.81 8.86 -20.78
CA ALA A 558 7.03 9.46 -20.29
C ALA A 558 8.19 9.39 -21.31
N GLY A 559 7.95 8.85 -22.51
CA GLY A 559 8.94 8.73 -23.59
C GLY A 559 9.72 7.42 -23.62
N LEU A 560 9.44 6.47 -22.73
CA LEU A 560 10.04 5.12 -22.73
C LEU A 560 9.17 4.19 -23.59
N THR A 561 9.31 4.26 -24.91
CA THR A 561 8.28 3.82 -25.87
C THR A 561 8.31 2.34 -26.27
N TRP A 562 9.36 1.59 -25.94
CA TRP A 562 9.50 0.17 -26.27
C TRP A 562 10.28 -0.54 -25.16
N ASP A 563 10.16 -1.86 -25.06
CA ASP A 563 10.94 -2.64 -24.10
C ASP A 563 12.44 -2.55 -24.40
N TYR A 564 13.33 -2.53 -23.41
CA TYR A 564 14.77 -2.24 -23.59
C TYR A 564 15.08 -0.83 -24.12
N TYR A 565 14.21 0.15 -23.86
CA TYR A 565 14.42 1.52 -24.29
C TYR A 565 15.81 2.05 -23.88
N ASP A 566 16.61 2.42 -24.87
CA ASP A 566 17.95 2.97 -24.65
C ASP A 566 17.85 4.43 -24.17
N MET A 567 18.31 4.68 -22.94
CA MET A 567 18.24 5.97 -22.27
C MET A 567 19.46 6.84 -22.63
N ASN A 568 19.66 7.08 -23.92
CA ASN A 568 20.88 7.67 -24.48
C ASN A 568 21.05 9.18 -24.23
N HIS A 569 20.03 9.90 -23.77
CA HIS A 569 20.18 11.30 -23.38
C HIS A 569 20.88 11.46 -22.03
N ILE A 570 20.86 10.42 -21.18
CA ILE A 570 21.55 10.44 -19.90
C ILE A 570 23.07 10.41 -20.16
N PRO A 571 23.85 11.34 -19.57
CA PRO A 571 25.29 11.42 -19.84
C PRO A 571 26.05 10.34 -19.05
N TRP A 572 25.97 9.08 -19.48
CA TRP A 572 26.56 7.92 -18.81
C TRP A 572 28.07 8.03 -18.54
N SER A 573 28.80 8.78 -19.38
CA SER A 573 30.23 9.06 -19.16
C SER A 573 30.53 9.98 -17.97
N LYS A 574 29.48 10.55 -17.36
CA LYS A 574 29.53 11.38 -16.14
C LYS A 574 29.09 10.61 -14.89
N LEU A 575 29.08 9.28 -14.97
CA LEU A 575 28.95 8.44 -13.79
C LEU A 575 30.23 8.47 -12.93
N ALA A 576 30.07 8.12 -11.67
CA ALA A 576 31.14 7.75 -10.76
C ALA A 576 30.72 6.50 -9.97
N VAL A 577 31.67 5.62 -9.66
CA VAL A 577 31.44 4.43 -8.81
C VAL A 577 31.95 4.72 -7.41
N LEU A 578 31.08 4.57 -6.42
CA LEU A 578 31.39 4.83 -5.02
C LEU A 578 32.30 3.72 -4.47
N LYS A 579 33.19 4.06 -3.52
CA LYS A 579 34.08 3.09 -2.87
C LYS A 579 33.30 2.02 -2.10
N ASN A 580 32.23 2.44 -1.44
CA ASN A 580 31.30 1.64 -0.67
C ASN A 580 29.86 2.02 -1.07
N TRP A 581 28.87 1.22 -0.65
CA TRP A 581 27.45 1.46 -0.95
C TRP A 581 26.92 2.87 -0.61
N ASN A 582 27.49 3.54 0.40
CA ASN A 582 27.09 4.87 0.86
C ASN A 582 28.08 5.98 0.48
N GLY A 583 29.19 5.66 -0.19
CA GLY A 583 30.22 6.63 -0.53
C GLY A 583 30.94 7.27 0.67
N THR A 584 30.82 6.73 1.88
CA THR A 584 31.61 7.21 3.03
C THR A 584 33.02 6.62 3.02
N ALA A 585 33.96 7.32 3.67
CA ALA A 585 35.40 7.01 3.66
C ALA A 585 35.76 5.62 4.18
#